data_AF-A0A821Z6N4-F1
#
_entry.id   AF-A0A821Z6N4-F1
#
_cell.length_a   1.000
_cell.length_b   1.000
_cell.length_c   1.000
_cell.angle_alpha   90.00
_cell.angle_beta   90.00
_cell.angle_gamma   90.00
#
_symmetry.space_group_name_H-M   'P 1'
#
loop_
_entity.id
_entity.type
_entity.pdbx_description
1 polymer ?
#
loop_
_entity_poly.entity_id
_entity_poly.type
_entity_poly.pdbx_seq_one_letter_code
_entity_poly.pdbx_strand_id
1 'polypeptide(L)' 'EDSGNKFRVFISSVCLLNIASISSHINADATYKLVWQGFLVLIVGTTDLNKKFHPFGLAICSNEKTKDFEFIFNGIQIGM' A
#
# COMPACT_ATOMS: atom_id res chain seq x y z
N GLU A 1 -11.38 19.96 -7.98
CA GLU A 1 -12.24 18.83 -7.58
C GLU A 1 -12.21 17.81 -8.69
N ASP A 2 -12.07 16.53 -8.34
CA ASP A 2 -12.06 15.43 -9.32
C ASP A 2 -13.11 14.44 -8.81
N SER A 3 -14.31 14.60 -9.35
CA SER A 3 -15.57 13.94 -8.98
C SER A 3 -15.80 12.70 -9.86
N GLY A 4 -14.72 12.01 -10.24
CA GLY A 4 -14.80 10.65 -10.79
C GLY A 4 -15.02 9.63 -9.67
N ASN A 5 -15.65 8.50 -9.98
CA ASN A 5 -15.76 7.37 -9.05
C ASN A 5 -14.34 6.94 -8.61
N LYS A 6 -14.03 7.10 -7.32
CA LYS A 6 -12.71 6.78 -6.76
C LYS A 6 -12.69 5.34 -6.31
N PHE A 7 -11.99 4.49 -7.05
CA PHE A 7 -11.77 3.11 -6.69
C PHE A 7 -10.48 2.98 -5.87
N ARG A 8 -10.60 2.42 -4.66
CA ARG A 8 -9.49 2.17 -3.74
C ARG A 8 -9.74 0.85 -3.02
N VAL A 9 -8.85 -0.10 -3.18
CA VAL A 9 -8.90 -1.40 -2.49
C VAL A 9 -7.52 -1.67 -1.90
N PHE A 10 -7.46 -1.94 -0.60
CA PHE A 10 -6.23 -2.36 0.07
C PHE A 10 -6.35 -3.83 0.49
N ILE A 11 -5.35 -4.63 0.14
CA ILE A 11 -5.29 -6.06 0.37
C ILE A 11 -4.03 -6.36 1.17
N SER A 12 -4.19 -7.03 2.31
CA SER A 12 -3.12 -7.55 3.14
C SER A 12 -3.62 -8.79 3.90
N SER A 13 -2.75 -9.40 4.70
CA SER A 13 -3.13 -10.48 5.62
C SER A 13 -2.74 -10.11 7.05
N VAL A 14 -3.45 -10.64 8.03
CA VAL A 14 -3.16 -10.40 9.47
C VAL A 14 -1.70 -10.74 9.82
N CYS A 15 -1.17 -11.85 9.27
CA CYS A 15 0.23 -12.23 9.51
C CYS A 15 1.23 -11.24 8.90
N LEU A 16 0.93 -10.67 7.73
CA LEU A 16 1.78 -9.69 7.08
C LEU A 16 1.72 -8.32 7.77
N LEU A 17 0.55 -7.91 8.29
CA LEU A 17 0.42 -6.68 9.07
C LEU A 17 1.20 -6.74 10.38
N ASN A 18 1.35 -7.93 10.97
CA ASN A 18 2.24 -8.11 12.12
C ASN A 18 3.72 -7.84 11.80
N ILE A 19 4.13 -7.90 10.53
CA ILE A 19 5.48 -7.47 10.13
C ILE A 19 5.58 -5.95 10.16
N ALA A 20 4.51 -5.24 9.77
CA ALA A 20 4.46 -3.79 9.84
C ALA A 20 4.56 -3.28 11.29
N SER A 21 3.95 -3.97 12.25
CA SER A 21 3.97 -3.58 13.68
C SER A 21 5.35 -3.66 14.32
N ILE A 22 6.19 -4.61 13.91
CA ILE A 22 7.58 -4.76 14.39
C ILE A 22 8.59 -3.97 13.56
N SER A 23 8.18 -3.42 12.42
CA SER A 23 9.06 -2.69 11.52
C SER A 23 9.27 -1.26 12.00
N SER A 24 10.49 -0.74 11.84
CA SER A 24 10.82 0.65 12.17
C SER A 24 10.39 1.63 11.08
N HIS A 25 10.32 1.17 9.84
CA HIS A 25 10.02 2.00 8.67
C HIS A 25 9.07 1.25 7.74
N ILE A 26 8.07 1.98 7.23
CA ILE A 26 7.15 1.50 6.20
C ILE A 26 7.43 2.29 4.92
N ASN A 27 7.56 1.56 3.82
CA ASN A 27 7.77 2.09 2.49
C ASN A 27 6.49 1.84 1.66
N ALA A 28 5.95 2.88 1.04
CA ALA A 28 4.83 2.77 0.12
C ALA A 28 5.20 3.52 -1.17
N ASP A 29 5.05 2.86 -2.31
CA ASP A 29 5.33 3.46 -3.62
C ASP A 29 4.45 2.84 -4.71
N ALA A 30 4.24 3.60 -5.78
CA ALA A 30 3.56 3.10 -6.95
C ALA A 30 4.47 2.23 -7.79
N THR A 31 3.94 1.08 -8.21
CA THR A 31 4.61 0.24 -9.20
C THR A 31 4.00 0.47 -10.56
N TYR A 32 4.62 1.32 -11.37
CA TYR A 32 4.15 1.65 -12.72
C TYR A 32 4.21 0.46 -13.70
N LYS A 33 4.88 -0.63 -13.31
CA LYS A 33 4.93 -1.90 -14.06
C LYS A 33 3.70 -2.78 -13.83
N LEU A 34 2.96 -2.56 -12.75
CA LEU A 34 1.77 -3.33 -12.39
C LEU A 34 0.54 -2.42 -12.52
N VAL A 35 -0.20 -2.63 -13.61
CA VAL A 35 -1.49 -2.00 -13.82
C VAL A 35 -2.54 -3.10 -13.76
N TRP A 36 -3.42 -3.06 -12.76
CA TRP A 36 -4.50 -4.02 -12.63
C TRP A 36 -5.74 -3.47 -13.31
N GLN A 37 -6.13 -4.02 -14.48
CA GLN A 37 -7.36 -3.62 -15.20
C GLN A 37 -7.44 -2.10 -15.46
N GLY A 38 -6.30 -1.45 -15.71
CA GLY A 38 -6.22 0.01 -15.91
C GLY A 38 -6.03 0.83 -14.63
N PHE A 39 -5.99 0.22 -13.45
CA PHE A 39 -5.76 0.89 -12.17
C PHE A 39 -4.31 0.72 -11.70
N LEU A 40 -3.74 1.78 -11.11
CA LEU A 40 -2.39 1.76 -10.58
C LEU A 40 -2.32 0.88 -9.32
N VAL A 41 -1.23 0.13 -9.22
CA VAL A 41 -0.95 -0.71 -8.06
C VAL A 41 0.13 -0.06 -7.19
N LEU A 42 -0.26 0.31 -5.98
CA LEU A 42 0.61 0.79 -4.91
C LEU A 42 1.05 -0.41 -4.08
N ILE A 43 2.34 -0.60 -3.88
CA ILE A 43 2.87 -1.65 -3.02
C ILE A 43 3.34 -1.02 -1.72
N VAL A 44 2.98 -1.65 -0.60
CA VAL A 44 3.49 -1.27 0.71
C VAL A 44 4.27 -2.43 1.32
N GLY A 45 5.40 -2.10 1.91
CA GLY A 45 6.33 -3.05 2.49
C GLY A 45 7.26 -2.41 3.48
N THR A 46 8.16 -3.21 4.01
CA THR A 46 9.27 -2.73 4.83
C THR A 46 10.59 -3.22 4.24
N THR A 47 11.69 -2.64 4.68
CA THR A 47 13.04 -3.03 4.27
C THR A 47 13.80 -3.60 5.45
N ASP A 48 14.42 -4.75 5.28
CA ASP A 48 15.26 -5.35 6.32
C ASP A 48 16.66 -4.73 6.40
N LEU A 49 17.47 -5.17 7.37
CA LEU A 49 18.86 -4.73 7.54
C LEU A 49 19.75 -5.07 6.33
N ASN A 50 19.36 -6.05 5.52
CA ASN A 50 20.06 -6.43 4.29
C ASN A 50 19.56 -5.66 3.06
N LYS A 51 18.78 -4.59 3.26
CA LYS A 51 18.19 -3.75 2.19
C LYS A 51 17.25 -4.53 1.27
N LYS A 52 16.70 -5.66 1.73
CA LYS A 52 15.71 -6.43 0.99
C LYS A 52 14.32 -5.89 1.31
N PHE A 53 13.56 -5.62 0.26
CA PHE A 53 12.17 -5.19 0.37
C PHE A 53 11.25 -6.38 0.60
N HIS A 54 10.41 -6.27 1.63
CA HIS A 54 9.43 -7.27 2.04
C HIS A 54 8.03 -6.64 1.92
N PRO A 55 7.31 -6.90 0.82
CA PRO A 55 5.95 -6.39 0.64
C PRO A 55 5.02 -7.07 1.64
N PHE A 56 4.17 -6.29 2.30
CA PHE A 56 3.17 -6.79 3.22
C PHE A 56 1.75 -6.35 2.86
N GLY A 57 1.58 -5.45 1.90
CA GLY A 57 0.26 -5.04 1.42
C GLY A 57 0.30 -4.53 -0.02
N LEU A 58 -0.87 -4.53 -0.64
CA LEU A 58 -1.07 -4.06 -2.00
C LEU A 58 -2.34 -3.22 -2.05
N ALA A 59 -2.25 -2.05 -2.65
CA ALA A 59 -3.39 -1.18 -2.88
C ALA A 59 -3.61 -0.99 -4.38
N ILE A 60 -4.87 -1.06 -4.80
CA ILE A 60 -5.29 -0.77 -6.17
C ILE A 60 -6.04 0.54 -6.12
N CYS A 61 -5.48 1.57 -6.74
CA CYS A 61 -6.02 2.93 -6.69
C CYS A 61 -6.22 3.48 -8.10
N SER A 62 -7.26 4.31 -8.26
CA SER A 62 -7.49 5.03 -9.53
C SER A 62 -6.43 6.07 -9.84
N ASN A 63 -5.73 6.57 -8.81
CA ASN A 63 -4.70 7.58 -8.93
C ASN A 63 -3.57 7.30 -7.92
N GLU A 64 -2.50 8.06 -8.05
CA GLU A 64 -1.38 8.13 -7.11
C GLU A 64 -1.37 9.52 -6.45
N LYS A 65 -2.44 9.86 -5.70
CA LYS A 65 -2.55 11.13 -4.98
C LYS A 65 -2.30 10.89 -3.49
N THR A 66 -2.01 11.96 -2.74
CA THR A 66 -1.78 11.90 -1.28
C THR A 66 -2.91 11.18 -0.52
N LYS A 67 -4.15 11.33 -0.96
CA LYS A 67 -5.33 10.67 -0.35
C LYS A 67 -5.36 9.14 -0.53
N ASP A 68 -4.65 8.63 -1.53
CA ASP A 68 -4.52 7.20 -1.79
C ASP A 68 -3.52 6.58 -0.81
N PHE A 69 -2.40 7.27 -0.55
CA PHE A 69 -1.45 6.89 0.49
C PHE A 69 -2.06 6.99 1.90
N GLU A 70 -2.79 8.06 2.20
CA GLU A 70 -3.52 8.20 3.47
C GLU A 70 -4.48 7.02 3.72
N PHE A 71 -5.20 6.59 2.68
CA PHE A 71 -6.09 5.41 2.75
C PHE A 71 -5.32 4.13 3.09
N ILE A 72 -4.15 3.91 2.49
CA ILE A 72 -3.31 2.74 2.79
C ILE A 72 -2.85 2.76 4.25
N PHE A 73 -2.29 3.89 4.71
CA PHE A 73 -1.78 3.99 6.08
C PHE A 73 -2.88 3.84 7.13
N ASN A 74 -4.07 4.42 6.90
CA ASN A 74 -5.22 4.20 7.78
C ASN A 74 -5.65 2.72 7.78
N GLY A 75 -5.61 2.04 6.64
CA GLY A 75 -5.92 0.61 6.54
C GLY A 75 -4.93 -0.25 7.34
N ILE A 76 -3.65 0.08 7.31
CA ILE A 76 -2.61 -0.58 8.12
C ILE A 76 -2.87 -0.37 9.61
N GLN A 77 -3.20 0.85 10.03
CA GLN A 77 -3.51 1.15 11.43
C GLN A 77 -4.73 0.40 11.97
N ILE A 78 -5.74 0.15 11.12
CA ILE A 78 -6.94 -0.60 11.53
C ILE A 78 -6.64 -2.10 11.70
N GLY A 79 -5.73 -2.65 10.90
CA GLY A 79 -5.43 -4.09 10.89
C GLY A 79 -4.26 -4.50 11.79
N MET A 80 -3.57 -3.54 12.41
CA MET A 80 -2.61 -3.74 13.50
C MET A 80 -3.32 -3.78 14.86
#